data_AF-B6W8T6-F1
#
_entry.id   AF-B6W8T6-F1
#
_cell.length_a   1.000
_cell.length_b   1.000
_cell.length_c   1.000
_cell.angle_alpha   90.00
_cell.angle_beta   90.00
_cell.angle_gamma   90.00
#
_symmetry.space_group_name_H-M   'P 1'
#
loop_
_entity.id
_entity.type
_entity.pdbx_description
1 polymer ?
#
loop_
_entity_poly.entity_id
_entity_poly.type
_entity_poly.pdbx_seq_one_letter_code
_entity_poly.pdbx_strand_id
1 'polypeptide(L)' 'MKVELVENKLEKESISSYILNDLKPWFEDEAAVKNYVEKSKDYIFFKASKNGKNIAFIVYKKNISIYD' A
#
# COMPACT_ATOMS: atom_id res chain seq x y z
N MET A 1 2.29 13.13 13.14
CA MET A 1 2.00 12.08 12.15
C MET A 1 1.37 12.77 10.96
N LYS A 2 1.81 12.47 9.73
CA LYS A 2 1.28 13.06 8.51
C LYS A 2 0.65 11.96 7.66
N VAL A 3 -0.54 12.21 7.12
CA VAL A 3 -1.21 11.32 6.17
C VAL A 3 -1.30 12.05 4.84
N GLU A 4 -0.93 11.39 3.75
CA GLU A 4 -0.93 11.99 2.41
C GLU A 4 -1.27 10.96 1.33
N LEU A 5 -1.94 11.45 0.28
CA LEU A 5 -2.23 10.69 -0.93
C LEU A 5 -0.92 10.45 -1.70
N VAL A 6 -0.74 9.24 -2.20
CA VAL A 6 0.40 8.87 -3.05
C VAL A 6 -0.13 8.55 -4.44
N GLU A 7 0.32 9.29 -5.46
CA GLU A 7 -0.10 9.05 -6.84
C GLU A 7 0.90 8.18 -7.60
N ASN A 8 2.19 8.34 -7.33
CA ASN A 8 3.26 7.63 -8.03
C ASN A 8 3.25 6.14 -7.71
N LYS A 9 3.09 5.29 -8.74
CA LYS A 9 3.01 3.83 -8.57
C LYS A 9 4.30 3.20 -8.02
N LEU A 10 5.47 3.70 -8.41
CA LEU A 10 6.76 3.21 -7.90
C LEU A 10 6.92 3.57 -6.42
N GLU A 11 6.47 4.75 -6.01
CA GLU A 11 6.45 5.13 -4.59
C GLU A 11 5.52 4.22 -3.78
N LYS A 12 4.32 3.92 -4.29
CA LYS A 12 3.38 2.97 -3.66
C LYS A 12 4.02 1.58 -3.48
N GLU A 13 4.68 1.08 -4.51
CA GLU A 13 5.38 -0.21 -4.48
C GLU A 13 6.50 -0.23 -3.42
N SER A 14 7.32 0.83 -3.40
CA SER A 14 8.39 0.99 -2.42
C SER A 14 7.86 1.02 -0.98
N ILE A 15 6.81 1.81 -0.71
CA ILE A 15 6.20 1.93 0.62
C ILE A 15 5.59 0.60 1.08
N SER A 16 4.82 -0.04 0.20
CA SER A 16 4.13 -1.28 0.53
C SER A 16 5.13 -2.40 0.80
N SER A 17 6.16 -2.52 -0.04
CA SER A 17 7.22 -3.51 0.13
C SER A 17 8.00 -3.27 1.42
N TYR A 18 8.32 -2.01 1.73
CA TYR A 18 9.01 -1.65 2.95
C TYR A 18 8.23 -2.06 4.21
N ILE A 19 6.96 -1.66 4.29
CA ILE A 19 6.12 -1.91 5.47
C ILE A 19 5.76 -3.39 5.61
N LEU A 20 5.45 -4.09 4.51
CA LEU A 20 5.10 -5.51 4.56
C LEU A 20 6.30 -6.40 4.88
N ASN A 21 7.53 -6.01 4.49
CA ASN A 21 8.74 -6.71 4.90
C ASN A 21 8.98 -6.65 6.42
N ASP A 22 8.65 -5.53 7.07
CA ASP A 22 8.70 -5.41 8.54
C ASP A 22 7.61 -6.25 9.23
N LEU A 23 6.55 -6.63 8.48
CA LEU A 23 5.44 -7.45 8.95
C LEU A 23 5.54 -8.92 8.53
N LYS A 24 6.69 -9.39 8.03
CA LYS A 24 6.89 -10.79 7.59
C LYS A 24 6.30 -11.87 8.50
N PRO A 25 6.37 -11.80 9.85
CA PRO A 25 5.75 -12.81 10.71
C PRO A 25 4.23 -12.95 10.56
N TRP A 26 3.56 -11.93 10.00
CA TRP A 26 2.11 -11.91 9.75
C TRP A 26 1.74 -12.44 8.36
N PHE A 27 2.74 -12.67 7.49
CA PHE A 27 2.55 -13.09 6.12
C PHE A 27 3.43 -14.31 5.82
N GLU A 28 2.81 -15.48 5.75
CA GLU A 28 3.51 -16.76 5.52
C GLU A 28 3.93 -16.97 4.04
N ASP A 29 3.43 -16.15 3.12
CA ASP A 29 3.59 -16.34 1.67
C ASP A 29 4.15 -15.07 0.99
N GLU A 30 5.41 -15.13 0.57
CA GLU A 30 6.08 -14.07 -0.19
C GLU A 30 5.39 -13.77 -1.53
N ALA A 31 4.81 -14.78 -2.18
CA ALA A 31 4.07 -14.60 -3.43
C ALA A 31 2.77 -13.84 -3.20
N ALA A 32 2.07 -14.10 -2.09
CA ALA A 32 0.89 -13.32 -1.69
C ALA A 32 1.24 -11.86 -1.42
N VAL A 33 2.36 -11.58 -0.73
CA VAL A 33 2.86 -10.21 -0.50
C VAL A 33 3.15 -9.53 -1.84
N LYS A 34 3.88 -10.18 -2.74
CA LYS A 34 4.20 -9.63 -4.07
C LYS A 34 2.93 -9.33 -4.88
N ASN A 35 1.97 -10.26 -4.89
CA ASN A 35 0.69 -10.08 -5.58
C ASN A 35 -0.13 -8.92 -4.99
N TYR A 36 -0.11 -8.77 -3.67
CA TYR A 36 -0.78 -7.66 -3.00
C TYR A 36 -0.15 -6.32 -3.37
N VAL A 37 1.19 -6.20 -3.30
CA VAL A 37 1.91 -4.99 -3.69
C VAL A 37 1.58 -4.60 -5.13
N GLU A 38 1.65 -5.55 -6.05
CA GLU A 38 1.36 -5.36 -7.47
C GLU A 38 -0.06 -4.84 -7.72
N LYS A 39 -1.07 -5.39 -7.04
CA LYS A 39 -2.47 -4.94 -7.18
C LYS A 39 -2.71 -3.58 -6.52
N SER A 40 -2.09 -3.35 -5.37
CA SER A 40 -2.35 -2.18 -4.54
C SER A 40 -1.87 -0.86 -5.16
N LYS A 41 -0.90 -0.90 -6.07
CA LYS A 41 -0.36 0.30 -6.73
C LYS A 41 -1.37 0.99 -7.66
N ASP A 42 -2.36 0.24 -8.15
CA ASP A 42 -3.45 0.76 -8.97
C ASP A 42 -4.63 1.27 -8.15
N TYR A 43 -4.60 1.08 -6.83
CA TYR A 43 -5.63 1.55 -5.92
C TYR A 43 -5.28 2.93 -5.40
N ILE A 44 -6.28 3.56 -4.79
CA ILE A 44 -6.06 4.85 -4.17
C ILE A 44 -5.37 4.58 -2.83
N PHE A 45 -4.28 5.31 -2.63
CA PHE A 45 -3.23 4.92 -1.70
C PHE A 45 -2.91 6.08 -0.79
N PHE A 46 -3.07 5.88 0.51
CA PHE A 46 -2.60 6.83 1.52
C PHE A 46 -1.44 6.22 2.29
N LYS A 47 -0.43 7.04 2.57
CA LYS A 47 0.64 6.70 3.49
C LYS A 47 0.52 7.51 4.77
N ALA A 48 0.93 6.90 5.87
CA ALA A 48 1.17 7.58 7.13
C ALA A 48 2.67 7.63 7.40
N SER A 49 3.18 8.82 7.72
CA SER A 49 4.57 9.05 8.07
C SER A 49 4.74 9.73 9.43
N LYS A 50 5.84 9.39 10.11
CA LYS A 50 6.27 9.99 11.36
C LYS A 50 7.78 10.19 11.30
N ASN A 51 8.24 11.41 11.56
CA ASN A 51 9.67 11.77 11.53
C ASN A 51 10.36 11.41 10.20
N GLY A 52 9.69 11.66 9.06
CA GLY A 52 10.22 11.36 7.72
C GLY A 52 10.16 9.88 7.32
N LYS A 53 9.79 8.97 8.23
CA LYS A 53 9.67 7.53 7.96
C LYS A 53 8.22 7.13 7.68
N ASN A 54 7.99 6.31 6.66
CA ASN A 54 6.68 5.70 6.40
C ASN A 54 6.45 4.57 7.42
N ILE A 55 5.29 4.60 8.10
CA ILE A 55 4.97 3.68 9.20
C ILE A 55 3.72 2.84 8.95
N ALA A 56 2.83 3.29 8.06
CA ALA A 56 1.63 2.56 7.66
C ALA A 56 1.18 3.04 6.28
N PHE A 57 0.34 2.24 5.64
CA PHE A 57 -0.41 2.64 4.45
C PHE A 57 -1.80 2.01 4.48
N ILE A 58 -2.73 2.61 3.75
CA ILE A 58 -4.05 2.04 3.49
C ILE A 58 -4.37 2.20 2.02
N VAL A 59 -4.96 1.16 1.44
CA VAL A 59 -5.43 1.17 0.05
C VAL A 59 -6.92 0.97 -0.02
N TYR A 60 -7.56 1.70 -0.92
CA TYR A 60 -8.96 1.49 -1.24
C TYR A 60 -9.16 1.29 -2.74
N LYS A 61 -9.83 0.18 -3.08
CA LYS A 61 -10.27 -0.09 -4.43
C LYS A 61 -11.62 0.58 -4.62
N LYS A 62 -11.70 1.52 -5.57
CA LYS A 62 -12.99 2.10 -5.97
C LYS A 62 -13.77 1.03 -6.74
N ASN A 63 -14.88 0.56 -6.18
CA ASN A 63 -15.85 -0.23 -6.95
C ASN A 63 -16.68 0.73 -7.79
N ILE A 64 -16.58 0.61 -9.11
CA ILE A 64 -17.50 1.29 -10.02
C ILE A 64 -18.73 0.37 -10.10
N SER A 65 -19.83 0.77 -9.46
CA SER A 65 -21.12 0.14 -9.72
C SER A 65 -21.54 0.52 -11.14
N ILE A 66 -21.77 -0.47 -12.00
CA ILE A 66 -22.21 -0.29 -13.41
C ILE A 66 -23.74 -0.30 -13.55
N TYR A 67 -24.45 0.13 -12.52
CA TYR A 67 -25.89 0.36 -12.57
C TYR A 67 -26.16 1.85 -12.37
N ASP A 68 -26.21 2.56 -13.50
CA ASP A 68 -26.85 3.88 -13.68
C ASP A 68 -27.97 3.70 -14.72
#